data_AF-A0A1M2V575-F1
#
_entry.id   AF-A0A1M2V575-F1
#
_cell.length_a   1.000
_cell.length_b   1.000
_cell.length_c   1.000
_cell.angle_alpha   90.00
_cell.angle_beta   90.00
_cell.angle_gamma   90.00
#
_symmetry.space_group_name_H-M   'P 1'
#
loop_
_entity.id
_entity.type
_entity.pdbx_description
1 polymer ?
#
loop_
_entity_poly.entity_id
_entity_poly.type
_entity_poly.pdbx_seq_one_letter_code
_entity_poly.pdbx_strand_id
1 'polypeptide(L)'
;MRALLASDVSRTTRPLDAAALAHPPNLPPRADPKSPEAIALGPFSKRREVNLRWRFFQEELQRTLFPLQVAVQEAPASGGGTVPRQTDMAAVARAGLRPVGLQGSGVFEEIEALASPPSKVRQSANRASQEGAAEEPAPTFDSHLPARFLRRRYQQLLARIPVLVHLPPRKTPSGTQTGKFQVTLSPNAARRTAPAHRMAGEAELAWIERAKVLAPSKKK
;
A
#
# COMPACT_ATOMS: atom_id res chain seq x y z
N MET A 1 8.64 -6.94 7.28
CA MET A 1 8.28 -8.01 6.31
C MET A 1 6.92 -8.64 6.57
N ARG A 2 6.58 -9.08 7.80
CA ARG A 2 5.28 -9.71 8.10
C ARG A 2 4.06 -8.92 7.56
N ALA A 3 4.05 -7.60 7.76
CA ALA A 3 2.98 -6.73 7.27
C ALA A 3 2.84 -6.75 5.74
N LEU A 4 3.94 -6.88 4.98
CA LEU A 4 3.91 -6.96 3.52
C LEU A 4 3.36 -8.30 3.02
N LEU A 5 3.67 -9.39 3.71
CA LEU A 5 3.16 -10.73 3.34
C LEU A 5 1.66 -10.89 3.67
N ALA A 6 1.22 -10.26 4.75
CA ALA A 6 -0.17 -10.32 5.22
C ALA A 6 -1.09 -9.30 4.53
N SER A 7 -0.53 -8.28 3.87
CA SER A 7 -1.34 -7.26 3.19
C SER A 7 -1.66 -7.64 1.74
N ASP A 8 -2.91 -7.41 1.39
CA ASP A 8 -3.53 -7.50 0.08
C ASP A 8 -3.02 -6.44 -0.90
N VAL A 9 -2.51 -5.31 -0.39
CA VAL A 9 -1.98 -4.22 -1.21
C VAL A 9 -0.61 -4.55 -1.78
N SER A 10 0.27 -5.11 -0.96
CA SER A 10 1.66 -5.42 -1.34
C SER A 10 1.80 -6.72 -2.09
N ARG A 11 0.74 -7.50 -2.32
CA ARG A 11 0.84 -8.78 -3.04
C ARG A 11 0.15 -8.75 -4.39
N THR A 12 0.70 -9.52 -5.31
CA THR A 12 0.04 -9.81 -6.60
C THR A 12 -0.96 -10.95 -6.48
N THR A 13 -0.85 -11.73 -5.40
CA THR A 13 -1.68 -12.90 -5.07
C THR A 13 -2.40 -12.68 -3.73
N ARG A 14 -3.22 -13.64 -3.31
CA ARG A 14 -4.01 -13.56 -2.07
C ARG A 14 -3.10 -13.34 -0.84
N PRO A 15 -3.42 -12.40 0.08
CA PRO A 15 -2.65 -12.15 1.30
C PRO A 15 -2.43 -13.40 2.14
N LEU A 16 -1.31 -13.45 2.86
CA LEU A 16 -0.89 -14.64 3.59
C LEU A 16 -1.55 -14.63 4.97
N ASP A 17 -2.16 -15.75 5.35
CA ASP A 17 -2.78 -15.87 6.65
C ASP A 17 -1.72 -15.86 7.78
N ALA A 18 -2.11 -15.37 8.95
CA ALA A 18 -1.25 -15.35 10.13
C ALA A 18 -0.84 -16.77 10.56
N ALA A 19 -1.71 -17.76 10.37
CA ALA A 19 -1.39 -19.16 10.60
C ALA A 19 -0.31 -19.67 9.63
N ALA A 20 -0.42 -19.32 8.34
CA ALA A 20 0.53 -19.72 7.31
C ALA A 20 1.92 -19.06 7.48
N LEU A 21 2.00 -17.90 8.12
CA LEU A 21 3.27 -17.28 8.53
C LEU A 21 4.00 -18.06 9.63
N ALA A 22 3.26 -18.74 10.51
CA ALA A 22 3.84 -19.58 11.56
C ALA A 22 4.15 -21.00 11.04
N HIS A 23 3.21 -21.57 10.27
CA HIS A 23 3.25 -22.93 9.74
C HIS A 23 2.86 -22.89 8.25
N PRO A 24 3.84 -22.84 7.33
CA PRO A 24 3.57 -22.83 5.91
C PRO A 24 2.73 -24.04 5.45
N PRO A 25 1.74 -23.83 4.58
CA PRO A 25 0.80 -24.89 4.17
C PRO A 25 1.45 -25.96 3.27
N ASN A 26 2.61 -25.68 2.68
CA ASN A 26 3.36 -26.62 1.86
C ASN A 26 4.34 -27.49 2.68
N LEU A 27 4.35 -27.37 4.01
CA LEU A 27 5.11 -28.28 4.84
C LEU A 27 4.52 -29.69 4.78
N PRO A 28 5.35 -30.74 4.58
CA PRO A 28 4.88 -32.11 4.69
C PRO A 28 4.33 -32.36 6.10
N PRO A 29 3.33 -33.26 6.28
CA PRO A 29 2.83 -33.59 7.61
C PRO A 29 3.94 -34.08 8.54
N ARG A 30 4.97 -34.77 8.00
CA ARG A 30 6.21 -35.13 8.71
C ARG A 30 6.97 -33.97 9.39
N ALA A 31 6.76 -32.72 8.96
CA ALA A 31 7.36 -31.57 9.64
C ALA A 31 6.81 -31.38 11.05
N ASP A 32 5.57 -31.81 11.30
CA ASP A 32 5.00 -31.80 12.64
C ASP A 32 5.48 -33.03 13.42
N PRO A 33 6.16 -32.85 14.56
CA PRO A 33 6.73 -33.96 15.33
C PRO A 33 5.65 -34.88 15.94
N LYS A 34 4.41 -34.40 16.03
CA LYS A 34 3.24 -35.15 16.51
C LYS A 34 2.51 -35.90 15.40
N SER A 35 2.90 -35.73 14.15
CA SER A 35 2.26 -36.41 13.02
C SER A 35 2.58 -37.92 13.04
N PRO A 36 1.66 -38.78 12.57
CA PRO A 36 1.92 -40.22 12.47
C PRO A 36 3.11 -40.52 11.55
N GLU A 37 3.33 -39.70 10.52
CA GLU A 37 4.47 -39.84 9.60
C GLU A 37 5.81 -39.54 10.28
N ALA A 38 5.86 -38.51 11.14
CA ALA A 38 7.04 -38.24 11.95
C ALA A 38 7.31 -39.33 13.00
N ILE A 39 6.27 -39.96 13.53
CA ILE A 39 6.41 -41.10 14.46
C ILE A 39 6.93 -42.33 13.71
N ALA A 40 6.40 -42.61 12.51
CA ALA A 40 6.78 -43.79 11.72
C ALA A 40 8.17 -43.68 11.07
N LEU A 41 8.51 -42.51 10.51
CA LEU A 41 9.76 -42.30 9.74
C LEU A 41 10.82 -41.51 10.52
N GLY A 42 10.50 -41.00 11.70
CA GLY A 42 11.29 -40.03 12.44
C GLY A 42 11.07 -38.58 11.96
N PRO A 43 11.21 -37.58 12.85
CA PRO A 43 11.02 -36.17 12.51
C PRO A 43 12.09 -35.66 11.54
N PHE A 44 11.81 -34.57 10.83
CA PHE A 44 12.84 -33.91 10.03
C PHE A 44 13.98 -33.36 10.89
N SER A 45 15.19 -33.37 10.34
CA SER A 45 16.29 -32.63 10.92
C SER A 45 16.00 -31.12 10.88
N LYS A 46 16.49 -30.37 11.88
CA LYS A 46 16.31 -28.90 11.97
C LYS A 46 16.70 -28.20 10.66
N ARG A 47 17.79 -28.64 10.02
CA ARG A 47 18.26 -28.08 8.74
C ARG A 47 17.24 -28.27 7.61
N ARG A 48 16.61 -29.43 7.52
CA ARG A 48 15.61 -29.72 6.48
C ARG A 48 14.35 -28.89 6.68
N GLU A 49 13.90 -28.73 7.93
CA GLU A 49 12.78 -27.87 8.27
C GLU A 49 13.03 -26.41 7.90
N VAL A 50 14.19 -25.86 8.31
CA VAL A 50 14.60 -24.48 7.97
C VAL A 50 14.66 -24.30 6.45
N ASN A 51 15.23 -25.25 5.71
CA ASN A 51 15.30 -25.19 4.25
C ASN A 51 13.91 -25.18 3.60
N LEU A 52 12.97 -25.98 4.09
CA LEU A 52 11.59 -26.01 3.57
C LEU A 52 10.88 -24.68 3.83
N ARG A 53 10.95 -24.17 5.07
CA ARG A 53 10.38 -22.85 5.43
C ARG A 53 11.01 -21.73 4.60
N TRP A 54 12.33 -21.75 4.43
CA TRP A 54 13.04 -20.77 3.61
C TRP A 54 12.57 -20.76 2.16
N ARG A 55 12.45 -21.94 1.52
CA ARG A 55 11.94 -22.06 0.15
C ARG A 55 10.54 -21.47 0.01
N PHE A 56 9.64 -21.81 0.92
CA PHE A 56 8.30 -21.21 0.96
C PHE A 56 8.35 -19.69 1.03
N PHE A 57 9.11 -19.12 1.96
CA PHE A 57 9.17 -17.67 2.09
C PHE A 57 9.86 -16.99 0.90
N GLN A 58 10.84 -17.62 0.26
CA GLN A 58 11.44 -17.09 -0.97
C GLN A 58 10.43 -17.02 -2.12
N GLU A 59 9.62 -18.06 -2.31
CA GLU A 59 8.53 -18.05 -3.30
C GLU A 59 7.49 -16.97 -3.00
N GLU A 60 7.13 -16.80 -1.73
CA GLU A 60 6.19 -15.78 -1.31
C GLU A 60 6.75 -14.35 -1.43
N LEU A 61 8.05 -14.17 -1.20
CA LEU A 61 8.74 -12.90 -1.40
C LEU A 61 8.75 -12.47 -2.86
N GLN A 62 8.91 -13.41 -3.81
CA GLN A 62 8.85 -13.11 -5.25
C GLN A 62 7.47 -12.59 -5.69
N ARG A 63 6.41 -12.91 -4.94
CA ARG A 63 5.03 -12.45 -5.19
C ARG A 63 4.68 -11.14 -4.46
N THR A 64 5.65 -10.59 -3.73
CA THR A 64 5.48 -9.40 -2.89
C THR A 64 6.12 -8.20 -3.58
N LEU A 65 5.35 -7.12 -3.68
CA LEU A 65 5.80 -5.81 -4.12
C LEU A 65 6.53 -5.13 -2.97
N PHE A 66 7.72 -4.63 -3.25
CA PHE A 66 8.55 -4.00 -2.24
C PHE A 66 8.26 -2.50 -2.15
N PRO A 67 8.19 -1.94 -0.93
CA PRO A 67 7.99 -0.52 -0.77
C PRO A 67 9.25 0.24 -1.16
N LEU A 68 9.09 1.39 -1.83
CA LEU A 68 10.18 2.34 -2.03
C LEU A 68 10.41 3.23 -0.81
N GLN A 69 9.39 3.37 0.04
CA GLN A 69 9.40 4.31 1.14
C GLN A 69 8.73 3.76 2.41
N VAL A 70 9.31 4.12 3.55
CA VAL A 70 8.76 3.98 4.89
C VAL A 70 8.33 5.35 5.36
N ALA A 71 7.11 5.44 5.89
CA ALA A 71 6.61 6.64 6.52
C ALA A 71 6.31 6.38 7.99
N VAL A 72 6.55 7.37 8.82
CA VAL A 72 6.22 7.36 10.23
C VAL A 72 4.96 8.18 10.43
N GLN A 73 3.96 7.57 11.05
CA GLN A 73 2.73 8.26 11.43
C GLN A 73 2.81 8.60 12.92
N GLU A 74 3.07 9.86 13.25
CA GLU A 74 3.20 10.28 14.65
C GLU A 74 1.84 10.27 15.36
N ALA A 75 1.78 9.90 16.64
CA ALA A 75 0.49 9.95 17.34
C ALA A 75 0.04 11.43 17.46
N PRO A 76 -1.23 11.77 17.14
CA PRO A 76 -1.70 13.14 17.29
C PRO A 76 -1.66 13.52 18.78
N ALA A 77 -1.00 14.64 19.10
CA ALA A 77 -0.76 15.05 20.48
C ALA A 77 -2.05 15.42 21.25
N SER A 78 -3.10 15.86 20.54
CA SER A 78 -4.45 16.04 21.09
C SER A 78 -5.43 16.33 19.96
N GLY A 79 -6.50 15.55 19.86
CA GLY A 79 -7.71 15.89 19.09
C GLY A 79 -7.67 15.63 17.58
N GLY A 80 -8.32 14.54 17.16
CA GLY A 80 -9.12 14.36 15.92
C GLY A 80 -8.55 14.68 14.52
N GLY A 81 -7.36 15.28 14.40
CA GLY A 81 -6.82 15.76 13.14
C GLY A 81 -6.23 14.65 12.26
N THR A 82 -6.19 14.91 10.95
CA THR A 82 -5.42 14.11 10.00
C THR A 82 -3.97 14.11 10.42
N VAL A 83 -3.46 12.93 10.77
CA VAL A 83 -2.08 12.79 11.22
C VAL A 83 -1.12 13.01 10.05
N PRO A 84 -0.20 13.97 10.13
CA PRO A 84 0.78 14.19 9.08
C PRO A 84 1.67 12.95 8.94
N ARG A 85 1.87 12.54 7.69
CA ARG A 85 2.73 11.42 7.32
C ARG A 85 4.14 11.97 7.11
N GLN A 86 5.07 11.63 7.98
CA GLN A 86 6.46 12.03 7.80
C GLN A 86 7.23 10.93 7.06
N THR A 87 7.89 11.33 5.98
CA THR A 87 8.74 10.46 5.16
C THR A 87 10.22 10.78 5.27
N ASP A 88 10.58 11.80 6.06
CA ASP A 88 11.96 12.24 6.20
C ASP A 88 12.87 11.14 6.77
N MET A 89 14.10 11.07 6.27
CA MET A 89 15.10 10.14 6.79
C MET A 89 15.35 10.35 8.29
N ALA A 90 15.31 11.59 8.76
CA ALA A 90 15.45 11.91 10.18
C ALA A 90 14.31 11.31 11.02
N ALA A 91 13.07 11.38 10.55
CA ALA A 91 11.91 10.81 11.24
C ALA A 91 11.99 9.28 11.31
N VAL A 92 12.39 8.63 10.20
CA VAL A 92 12.61 7.18 10.11
C VAL A 92 13.73 6.73 11.07
N ALA A 93 14.84 7.47 11.12
CA ALA A 93 15.95 7.20 12.03
C ALA A 93 15.54 7.38 13.51
N ARG A 94 14.79 8.44 13.85
CA ARG A 94 14.24 8.66 15.20
C ARG A 94 13.32 7.52 15.64
N ALA A 95 12.58 6.92 14.71
CA ALA A 95 11.74 5.76 14.97
C ALA A 95 12.54 4.45 15.11
N GLY A 96 13.88 4.47 14.99
CA GLY A 96 14.73 3.28 15.04
C GLY A 96 14.54 2.34 13.86
N LEU A 97 14.03 2.86 12.73
CA LEU A 97 13.74 2.09 11.54
C LEU A 97 14.92 2.15 10.56
N ARG A 98 15.19 1.02 9.90
CA ARG A 98 16.15 0.99 8.79
C ARG A 98 15.50 1.62 7.55
N PRO A 99 16.17 2.53 6.83
CA PRO A 99 15.68 3.03 5.55
C PRO A 99 15.58 1.86 4.54
N VAL A 100 14.61 1.96 3.64
CA VAL A 100 14.33 0.92 2.64
C VAL A 100 14.49 1.50 1.24
N GLY A 101 15.14 0.75 0.34
CA GLY A 101 15.20 1.07 -1.09
C GLY A 101 15.79 2.45 -1.37
N LEU A 102 14.94 3.35 -1.87
CA LEU A 102 15.28 4.69 -2.32
C LEU A 102 14.81 5.78 -1.34
N GLN A 103 14.64 5.45 -0.05
CA GLN A 103 14.25 6.42 0.99
C GLN A 103 15.16 7.66 0.97
N GLY A 104 14.56 8.85 0.93
CA GLY A 104 15.30 10.13 0.99
C GLY A 104 15.87 10.61 -0.35
N SER A 105 15.69 9.86 -1.43
CA SER A 105 16.12 10.27 -2.78
C SER A 105 15.18 11.27 -3.46
N GLY A 106 13.97 11.48 -2.94
CA GLY A 106 12.92 12.28 -3.59
C GLY A 106 12.20 11.57 -4.74
N VAL A 107 12.62 10.37 -5.12
CA VAL A 107 12.04 9.64 -6.27
C VAL A 107 10.56 9.31 -6.07
N PHE A 108 10.16 8.97 -4.84
CA PHE A 108 8.76 8.67 -4.56
C PHE A 108 7.88 9.92 -4.65
N GLU A 109 8.36 11.02 -4.07
CA GLU A 109 7.73 12.33 -4.11
C GLU A 109 7.58 12.85 -5.54
N GLU A 110 8.60 12.67 -6.38
CA GLU A 110 8.56 13.03 -7.80
C GLU A 110 7.53 12.20 -8.57
N ILE A 111 7.49 10.88 -8.35
CA ILE A 111 6.48 10.00 -8.93
C ILE A 111 5.07 10.43 -8.49
N GLU A 112 4.89 10.80 -7.22
CA GLU A 112 3.62 11.27 -6.67
C GLU A 112 3.20 12.63 -7.26
N ALA A 113 4.15 13.55 -7.46
CA ALA A 113 3.91 14.82 -8.13
C ALA A 113 3.47 14.61 -9.60
N LEU A 114 4.15 13.74 -10.35
CA LEU A 114 3.80 13.41 -11.73
C LEU A 114 2.46 12.66 -11.85
N ALA A 115 2.10 11.88 -10.84
CA ALA A 115 0.81 11.17 -10.77
C ALA A 115 -0.35 12.06 -10.30
N SER A 116 -0.06 13.23 -9.73
CA SER A 116 -1.10 14.13 -9.25
C SER A 116 -1.89 14.72 -10.41
N PRO A 117 -3.22 14.90 -10.27
CA PRO A 117 -3.96 15.73 -11.20
C PRO A 117 -3.31 17.13 -11.21
N PRO A 118 -3.32 17.87 -12.33
CA PRO A 118 -2.98 19.28 -12.29
C PRO A 118 -3.89 19.84 -11.22
N SER A 119 -3.30 20.30 -10.11
CA SER A 119 -4.08 21.02 -9.14
C SER A 119 -4.76 22.10 -9.98
N LYS A 120 -6.06 22.30 -9.78
CA LYS A 120 -6.65 23.55 -10.23
C LYS A 120 -5.96 24.58 -9.35
N VAL A 121 -4.72 24.95 -9.70
CA VAL A 121 -4.04 26.12 -9.21
C VAL A 121 -5.12 27.15 -9.40
N ARG A 122 -5.67 27.58 -8.26
CA ARG A 122 -6.72 28.56 -8.23
C ARG A 122 -6.20 29.65 -9.14
N GLN A 123 -6.87 29.89 -10.26
CA GLN A 123 -6.66 31.09 -11.06
C GLN A 123 -7.15 32.32 -10.26
N SER A 124 -6.92 32.35 -8.94
CA SER A 124 -6.93 33.55 -8.14
C SER A 124 -5.59 34.24 -8.39
N ALA A 125 -5.48 34.85 -9.56
CA ALA A 125 -4.42 35.78 -9.93
C ALA A 125 -4.41 37.06 -9.07
N ASN A 126 -4.85 37.02 -7.80
CA ASN A 126 -5.08 38.19 -6.96
C ASN A 126 -4.72 37.97 -5.47
N ARG A 127 -3.69 37.20 -5.14
CA ARG A 127 -3.12 37.27 -3.78
C ARG A 127 -1.60 37.35 -3.82
N ALA A 128 -1.14 38.58 -3.94
CA ALA A 128 0.15 39.01 -3.41
C ALA A 128 0.34 38.48 -1.98
N SER A 129 1.57 38.09 -1.67
CA SER A 129 2.10 37.92 -0.32
C SER A 129 1.50 36.77 0.51
N GLN A 130 1.92 35.53 0.22
CA GLN A 130 2.14 34.55 1.27
C GLN A 130 3.54 33.96 1.14
N GLU A 131 4.51 34.68 1.69
CA GLU A 131 5.82 34.13 2.07
C GLU A 131 5.58 33.05 3.13
N GLY A 132 5.88 31.78 2.81
CA GLY A 132 5.84 30.68 3.78
C GLY A 132 5.06 29.44 3.38
N ALA A 133 4.41 29.42 2.21
CA ALA A 133 3.91 28.16 1.66
C ALA A 133 5.12 27.36 1.16
N ALA A 134 5.43 26.24 1.82
CA ALA A 134 6.45 25.29 1.37
C ALA A 134 6.22 25.00 -0.12
N GLU A 135 7.15 25.41 -0.97
CA GLU A 135 7.13 25.10 -2.39
C GLU A 135 7.02 23.59 -2.53
N GLU A 136 5.87 23.10 -2.99
CA GLU A 136 5.81 21.72 -3.46
C GLU A 136 6.81 21.61 -4.61
N PRO A 137 7.76 20.66 -4.56
CA PRO A 137 8.82 20.58 -5.54
C PRO A 137 8.21 20.36 -6.92
N ALA A 138 8.40 21.35 -7.81
CA ALA A 138 8.06 21.17 -9.20
C ALA A 138 8.83 19.96 -9.75
N PRO A 139 8.19 19.08 -10.54
CA PRO A 139 8.89 17.96 -11.13
C PRO A 139 10.05 18.48 -11.99
N THR A 140 11.26 17.96 -11.76
CA THR A 140 12.48 18.34 -12.49
C THR A 140 12.52 17.77 -13.91
N PHE A 141 11.60 16.86 -14.22
CA PHE A 141 11.55 16.14 -15.49
C PHE A 141 10.69 16.85 -16.53
N ASP A 142 11.32 17.38 -17.58
CA ASP A 142 10.63 17.85 -18.78
C ASP A 142 10.51 16.70 -19.79
N SER A 143 9.28 16.44 -20.25
CA SER A 143 8.99 15.34 -21.16
C SER A 143 8.16 15.84 -22.34
N HIS A 144 8.51 15.37 -23.54
CA HIS A 144 7.71 15.58 -24.76
C HIS A 144 6.35 14.84 -24.74
N LEU A 145 6.11 13.96 -23.76
CA LEU A 145 4.87 13.20 -23.66
C LEU A 145 3.75 14.06 -23.04
N PRO A 146 2.49 13.89 -23.47
CA PRO A 146 1.37 14.62 -22.89
C PRO A 146 1.25 14.36 -21.38
N ALA A 147 1.05 15.41 -20.57
CA ALA A 147 0.94 15.30 -19.11
C ALA A 147 -0.13 14.28 -18.65
N ARG A 148 -1.25 14.16 -19.39
CA ARG A 148 -2.28 13.15 -19.12
C ARG A 148 -1.75 11.71 -19.25
N PHE A 149 -0.88 11.45 -20.22
CA PHE A 149 -0.28 10.14 -20.43
C PHE A 149 0.66 9.80 -19.28
N LEU A 150 1.59 10.71 -18.95
CA LEU A 150 2.51 10.53 -17.82
C LEU A 150 1.74 10.25 -16.54
N ARG A 151 0.78 11.11 -16.19
CA ARG A 151 -0.04 10.96 -15.00
C ARG A 151 -0.65 9.57 -14.91
N ARG A 152 -1.33 9.10 -15.97
CA ARG A 152 -1.93 7.77 -15.97
C ARG A 152 -0.90 6.67 -15.74
N ARG A 153 0.30 6.78 -16.34
CA ARG A 153 1.38 5.79 -16.17
C ARG A 153 1.96 5.80 -14.77
N TYR A 154 2.21 6.97 -14.18
CA TYR A 154 2.72 7.07 -12.81
C TYR A 154 1.68 6.68 -11.77
N GLN A 155 0.38 6.94 -11.99
CA GLN A 155 -0.70 6.41 -11.14
C GLN A 155 -0.72 4.86 -11.16
N GLN A 156 -0.53 4.24 -12.33
CA GLN A 156 -0.40 2.78 -12.45
C GLN A 156 0.86 2.26 -11.74
N LEU A 157 1.96 3.01 -11.81
CA LEU A 157 3.20 2.68 -11.12
C LEU A 157 3.02 2.73 -9.59
N LEU A 158 2.40 3.78 -9.06
CA LEU A 158 2.06 3.91 -7.63
C LEU A 158 1.12 2.79 -7.15
N ALA A 159 0.25 2.25 -8.02
CA ALA A 159 -0.57 1.08 -7.71
C ALA A 159 0.23 -0.23 -7.56
N ARG A 160 1.53 -0.21 -7.87
CA ARG A 160 2.47 -1.33 -7.71
C ARG A 160 3.56 -1.06 -6.68
N ILE A 161 3.62 0.15 -6.12
CA ILE A 161 4.59 0.54 -5.10
C ILE A 161 3.83 0.72 -3.79
N PRO A 162 3.79 -0.30 -2.92
CA PRO A 162 3.22 -0.13 -1.60
C PRO A 162 4.06 0.86 -0.79
N VAL A 163 3.43 1.49 0.18
CA VAL A 163 4.12 2.38 1.11
C VAL A 163 3.95 1.82 2.52
N LEU A 164 5.08 1.62 3.20
CA LEU A 164 5.09 1.02 4.52
C LEU A 164 4.90 2.12 5.57
N VAL A 165 3.84 2.06 6.36
CA VAL A 165 3.54 3.01 7.42
C VAL A 165 3.88 2.38 8.77
N HIS A 166 4.73 3.05 9.54
CA HIS A 166 5.03 2.66 10.91
C HIS A 166 4.15 3.47 11.87
N LEU A 167 3.37 2.74 12.67
CA LEU A 167 2.59 3.26 13.79
C LEU A 167 3.43 3.09 15.06
N PRO A 168 3.85 4.19 15.71
CA PRO A 168 4.70 4.13 16.89
C PRO A 168 3.98 3.41 18.04
N PRO A 169 4.75 2.83 18.98
CA PRO A 169 4.20 2.17 20.15
C PRO A 169 3.32 3.14 20.94
N ARG A 170 2.14 2.68 21.36
CA ARG A 170 1.23 3.44 22.21
C ARG A 170 1.29 2.89 23.63
N LYS A 171 1.46 3.79 24.61
CA LYS A 171 1.29 3.45 26.03
C LYS A 171 -0.20 3.32 26.28
N THR A 172 -0.63 2.10 26.61
CA THR A 172 -2.00 1.81 27.05
C THR A 172 -1.99 1.53 28.55
N PRO A 173 -3.12 1.67 29.27
CA PRO A 173 -3.17 1.32 30.70
C PRO A 173 -2.76 -0.13 30.97
N SER A 174 -2.93 -1.02 29.97
CA SER A 174 -2.51 -2.43 30.02
C SER A 174 -1.01 -2.66 29.75
N GLY A 175 -0.24 -1.62 29.45
CA GLY A 175 1.19 -1.71 29.12
C GLY A 175 1.58 -1.01 27.80
N THR A 176 2.87 -1.09 27.47
CA THR A 176 3.41 -0.51 26.23
C THR A 176 3.13 -1.45 25.06
N GLN A 177 2.26 -1.05 24.14
CA GLN A 177 2.04 -1.81 22.91
C GLN A 177 3.22 -1.62 21.97
N THR A 178 3.70 -2.71 21.35
CA THR A 178 4.71 -2.64 20.31
C THR A 178 4.20 -1.87 19.10
N GLY A 179 5.10 -1.14 18.43
CA GLY A 179 4.80 -0.48 17.17
C GLY A 179 4.24 -1.45 16.14
N LYS A 180 3.36 -0.95 15.26
CA LYS A 180 2.70 -1.76 14.22
C LYS A 180 3.08 -1.22 12.85
N PHE A 181 3.29 -2.12 11.90
CA PHE A 181 3.45 -1.75 10.51
C PHE A 181 2.14 -1.97 9.77
N GLN A 182 1.71 -0.96 9.04
CA GLN A 182 0.60 -1.01 8.10
C GLN A 182 1.12 -0.79 6.69
N VAL A 183 0.50 -1.41 5.71
CA VAL A 183 0.83 -1.20 4.30
C VAL A 183 -0.31 -0.42 3.66
N THR A 184 0.01 0.68 3.00
CA THR A 184 -0.96 1.54 2.30
C THR A 184 -0.47 1.83 0.87
N LEU A 185 -1.34 2.39 0.04
CA LEU A 185 -0.97 2.97 -1.26
C LEU A 185 -0.95 4.50 -1.17
N SER A 186 -0.26 5.14 -2.12
CA SER A 186 -0.42 6.58 -2.33
C SER A 186 -1.88 6.90 -2.67
N PRO A 187 -2.42 8.04 -2.21
CA PRO A 187 -3.76 8.52 -2.59
C PRO A 187 -3.90 8.70 -4.11
N ASN A 188 -2.79 8.96 -4.82
CA ASN A 188 -2.75 9.12 -6.27
C ASN A 188 -2.61 7.78 -7.01
N ALA A 189 -2.51 6.64 -6.32
CA ALA A 189 -2.42 5.34 -6.98
C ALA A 189 -3.69 5.01 -7.77
N ALA A 190 -3.52 4.43 -8.96
CA ALA A 190 -4.64 3.88 -9.71
C ALA A 190 -5.30 2.75 -8.89
N ARG A 191 -6.61 2.85 -8.65
CA ARG A 191 -7.34 1.82 -7.92
C ARG A 191 -7.36 0.53 -8.75
N ARG A 192 -6.71 -0.53 -8.27
CA ARG A 192 -6.64 -1.84 -8.96
C ARG A 192 -8.00 -2.47 -9.22
N THR A 193 -8.96 -2.20 -8.34
CA THR A 193 -10.23 -2.91 -8.22
C THR A 193 -11.45 -2.01 -8.24
N ALA A 194 -11.30 -0.70 -8.48
CA ALA A 194 -12.49 0.08 -8.77
C ALA A 194 -12.99 -0.39 -10.13
N PRO A 195 -14.19 -1.00 -10.26
CA PRO A 195 -14.88 -0.93 -11.53
C PRO A 195 -14.84 0.53 -11.93
N ALA A 196 -14.59 0.81 -13.20
CA ALA A 196 -14.79 2.15 -13.72
C ALA A 196 -16.28 2.46 -13.56
N HIS A 197 -16.71 2.85 -12.36
CA HIS A 197 -17.89 3.65 -12.16
C HIS A 197 -17.55 4.97 -12.83
N ARG A 198 -17.71 5.01 -14.15
CA ARG A 198 -18.21 6.21 -14.77
C ARG A 198 -19.44 6.55 -13.96
N MET A 199 -19.35 7.62 -13.16
CA MET A 199 -20.56 8.25 -12.67
C MET A 199 -21.37 8.54 -13.93
N ALA A 200 -22.54 7.90 -14.02
CA ALA A 200 -23.40 8.05 -15.18
C ALA A 200 -23.66 9.56 -15.35
N GLY A 201 -23.29 10.10 -16.51
CA GLY A 201 -23.62 11.49 -16.82
C GLY A 201 -25.15 11.66 -16.88
N GLU A 202 -25.62 12.91 -16.83
CA GLU A 202 -27.05 13.23 -16.89
C GLU A 202 -27.75 12.58 -18.11
N ALA A 203 -27.07 12.53 -19.26
CA ALA A 203 -27.54 11.83 -20.46
C ALA A 203 -27.63 10.30 -20.31
N GLU A 204 -26.70 9.67 -19.59
CA GLU A 204 -26.72 8.22 -19.33
C GLU A 204 -27.82 7.87 -18.31
N LEU A 205 -28.04 8.73 -17.31
CA LEU A 205 -29.16 8.62 -16.37
C LEU A 205 -30.51 8.73 -17.09
N ALA A 206 -30.66 9.69 -18.01
CA ALA A 206 -31.87 9.84 -18.83
C ALA A 206 -32.16 8.60 -19.69
N TRP A 207 -31.13 7.96 -20.25
CA TRP A 207 -31.27 6.70 -20.98
C TRP A 207 -31.72 5.54 -20.09
N ILE A 208 -31.19 5.44 -18.87
CA ILE A 208 -31.60 4.41 -17.88
C ILE A 208 -33.06 4.60 -17.47
N GLU A 209 -33.51 5.84 -17.27
CA GLU A 209 -34.91 6.14 -16.96
C GLU A 209 -35.84 5.78 -18.12
N ARG A 210 -35.46 6.13 -19.35
CA ARG A 210 -36.25 5.79 -20.55
C ARG A 210 -36.34 4.27 -20.75
N ALA A 211 -35.27 3.53 -20.46
CA ALA A 211 -35.27 2.07 -20.53
C ALA A 211 -36.21 1.42 -19.49
N LYS A 212 -36.36 2.02 -18.30
CA LYS A 212 -37.32 1.53 -17.28
C LYS A 212 -38.77 1.68 -17.73
N VAL A 213 -39.09 2.75 -18.47
CA VAL A 213 -40.43 2.98 -19.01
C VAL A 213 -40.76 1.99 -20.13
N LEU A 214 -39.78 1.62 -20.94
CA LEU A 214 -39.96 0.73 -22.09
C LEU A 214 -39.91 -0.76 -21.73
N ALA A 215 -39.41 -1.14 -20.56
CA ALA A 215 -39.35 -2.53 -20.15
C ALA A 215 -40.77 -3.05 -19.83
N PRO A 216 -41.33 -3.98 -20.63
CA PRO A 216 -42.66 -4.50 -20.36
C PRO A 216 -42.65 -5.26 -19.02
N SER A 217 -43.62 -4.91 -18.18
CA SER A 217 -43.93 -5.65 -16.95
C SER A 217 -44.08 -7.13 -17.28
N LYS A 218 -43.08 -7.94 -16.91
CA LYS A 218 -43.20 -9.40 -16.92
C LYS A 218 -44.22 -9.77 -15.84
N LYS A 219 -45.49 -9.84 -16.23
CA LYS A 219 -46.52 -10.49 -15.42
C LYS A 219 -46.10 -11.95 -15.24
N LYS A 220 -45.90 -12.34 -13.98
CA LYS A 220 -45.77 -13.73 -13.54
C LYS A 220 -47.13 -14.41 -13.63
#